data_AF-A0AA43IMP0-F1
#
_entry.id   AF-A0AA43IMP0-F1
#
_cell.length_a   1.000
_cell.length_b   1.000
_cell.length_c   1.000
_cell.angle_alpha   90.00
_cell.angle_beta   90.00
_cell.angle_gamma   90.00
#
_symmetry.space_group_name_H-M   'P 1'
#
loop_
_entity.id
_entity.type
_entity.pdbx_description
1 polymer ?
#
loop_
_entity_poly.entity_id
_entity_poly.type
_entity_poly.pdbx_seq_one_letter_code
_entity_poly.pdbx_strand_id
1 'polypeptide(L)'
;MRSAEEPKAETLSDAVSHLERSADRIRKATVVCIAAGALCGCLSWWASVMVSDAKEEARMRFESNHAAALADLAVANERAGKLEVEAEGFRERAARAEDLMKVAEVQSEEAKKETARVRKSTAKALVDAAAANERAAQAESELMRVKERIERRAISDAQRTRLQQALKPIQKRPVKIIAVLGDEEAGRFAKEISDILKGAGWIDVHVSRGVFSGGIDGFEIRIRDREKVPAFALQMARAFDSIGFDPSIVLDPSVAEGAMEIIIGMEADSG
;
A
#
# COMPACT_ATOMS: atom_id res chain seq x y z
N MET A 1 -171.21 29.30 30.68
CA MET A 1 -171.69 30.24 29.64
C MET A 1 -170.58 31.25 29.37
N ARG A 2 -170.13 31.34 28.10
CA ARG A 2 -169.41 32.46 27.42
C ARG A 2 -168.03 32.82 27.98
N SER A 3 -166.98 33.18 27.23
CA SER A 3 -166.63 33.31 25.80
C SER A 3 -165.10 33.54 25.84
N ALA A 4 -164.24 32.72 25.23
CA ALA A 4 -163.82 32.73 23.83
C ALA A 4 -162.94 33.92 23.42
N GLU A 5 -161.77 33.57 22.86
CA GLU A 5 -160.89 34.29 21.90
C GLU A 5 -159.99 35.43 22.42
N GLU A 6 -158.78 35.67 21.92
CA GLU A 6 -157.70 34.98 21.17
C GLU A 6 -156.62 36.11 20.95
N PRO A 7 -155.43 35.86 20.39
CA PRO A 7 -154.13 36.15 21.03
C PRO A 7 -153.19 36.92 20.06
N LYS A 8 -151.87 36.67 20.13
CA LYS A 8 -150.91 36.76 18.99
C LYS A 8 -150.41 38.17 18.59
N ALA A 9 -149.70 38.87 19.49
CA ALA A 9 -148.84 40.01 19.07
C ALA A 9 -147.38 39.92 19.55
N GLU A 10 -147.06 39.14 20.60
CA GLU A 10 -145.68 39.01 21.09
C GLU A 10 -144.81 37.98 20.32
N THR A 11 -145.41 37.08 19.53
CA THR A 11 -144.66 36.01 18.82
C THR A 11 -144.08 36.42 17.46
N LEU A 12 -144.55 37.51 16.85
CA LEU A 12 -144.05 37.97 15.55
C LEU A 12 -142.76 38.81 15.69
N SER A 13 -142.60 39.54 16.78
CA SER A 13 -141.35 40.26 17.08
C SER A 13 -140.19 39.28 17.29
N ASP A 14 -140.43 38.17 17.99
CA ASP A 14 -139.41 37.14 18.21
C ASP A 14 -139.05 36.39 16.92
N ALA A 15 -140.01 36.07 16.05
CA ALA A 15 -139.75 35.39 14.79
C ALA A 15 -138.95 36.25 13.78
N VAL A 16 -139.25 37.55 13.68
CA VAL A 16 -138.48 38.50 12.86
C VAL A 16 -137.06 38.65 13.40
N SER A 17 -136.91 38.75 14.72
CA SER A 17 -135.59 38.82 15.35
C SER A 17 -134.78 37.52 15.15
N HIS A 18 -135.43 36.36 14.99
CA HIS A 18 -134.77 35.07 14.76
C HIS A 18 -134.35 34.89 13.29
N LEU A 19 -135.16 35.41 12.35
CA LEU A 19 -134.84 35.45 10.92
C LEU A 19 -133.69 36.42 10.64
N GLU A 20 -133.71 37.61 11.22
CA GLU A 20 -132.58 38.56 11.15
C GLU A 20 -131.32 37.96 11.76
N ARG A 21 -131.42 37.28 12.92
CA ARG A 21 -130.30 36.53 13.52
C ARG A 21 -129.83 35.35 12.68
N SER A 22 -130.67 34.72 11.85
CA SER A 22 -130.27 33.62 10.96
C SER A 22 -129.64 34.11 9.66
N ALA A 23 -130.17 35.18 9.07
CA ALA A 23 -129.62 35.80 7.88
C ALA A 23 -128.25 36.41 8.18
N ASP A 24 -128.10 37.01 9.36
CA ASP A 24 -126.82 37.50 9.86
C ASP A 24 -125.83 36.34 10.14
N ARG A 25 -126.31 35.20 10.67
CA ARG A 25 -125.48 33.99 10.83
C ARG A 25 -125.02 33.38 9.50
N ILE A 26 -125.87 33.34 8.48
CA ILE A 26 -125.51 32.81 7.15
C ILE A 26 -124.54 33.76 6.45
N ARG A 27 -124.77 35.08 6.49
CA ARG A 27 -123.80 36.06 5.96
C ARG A 27 -122.45 35.94 6.66
N LYS A 28 -122.44 35.82 8.00
CA LYS A 28 -121.23 35.56 8.78
C LYS A 28 -120.55 34.25 8.35
N ALA A 29 -121.30 33.16 8.17
CA ALA A 29 -120.76 31.86 7.75
C ALA A 29 -120.18 31.89 6.32
N THR A 30 -120.85 32.55 5.36
CA THR A 30 -120.34 32.71 3.99
C THR A 30 -119.06 33.53 3.97
N VAL A 31 -119.00 34.62 4.74
CA VAL A 31 -117.77 35.43 4.90
C VAL A 31 -116.65 34.59 5.54
N VAL A 32 -116.96 33.76 6.54
CA VAL A 32 -115.99 32.86 7.17
C VAL A 32 -115.48 31.79 6.20
N CYS A 33 -116.34 31.17 5.38
CA CYS A 33 -115.93 30.15 4.42
C CYS A 33 -115.09 30.74 3.27
N ILE A 34 -115.43 31.93 2.78
CA ILE A 34 -114.62 32.64 1.78
C ILE A 34 -113.26 33.04 2.38
N ALA A 35 -113.25 33.54 3.62
CA ALA A 35 -112.02 33.85 4.33
C ALA A 35 -111.16 32.59 4.57
N ALA A 36 -111.77 31.45 4.93
CA ALA A 36 -111.07 30.18 5.11
C ALA A 36 -110.50 29.64 3.79
N GLY A 37 -111.26 29.71 2.69
CA GLY A 37 -110.78 29.31 1.36
C GLY A 37 -109.62 30.17 0.88
N ALA A 38 -109.70 31.50 1.06
CA ALA A 38 -108.62 32.42 0.77
C ALA A 38 -107.38 32.12 1.64
N LEU A 39 -107.58 31.83 2.93
CA LEU A 39 -106.49 31.51 3.86
C LEU A 39 -105.81 30.18 3.48
N CYS A 40 -106.57 29.14 3.10
CA CYS A 40 -106.02 27.88 2.60
C CYS A 40 -105.25 28.06 1.28
N GLY A 41 -105.76 28.89 0.36
CA GLY A 41 -105.06 29.24 -0.89
C GLY A 41 -103.77 30.02 -0.64
N CYS A 42 -103.78 30.96 0.32
CA CYS A 42 -102.58 31.67 0.75
C CYS A 42 -101.57 30.74 1.43
N LEU A 43 -102.02 29.81 2.27
CA LEU A 43 -101.14 28.83 2.93
C LEU A 43 -100.53 27.83 1.93
N SER A 44 -101.28 27.35 0.94
CA SER A 44 -100.75 26.45 -0.09
C SER A 44 -99.75 27.15 -1.01
N TRP A 45 -100.05 28.40 -1.40
CA TRP A 45 -99.10 29.24 -2.14
C TRP A 45 -97.84 29.53 -1.31
N TRP A 46 -97.99 29.90 -0.03
CA TRP A 46 -96.86 30.13 0.87
C TRP A 46 -96.01 28.88 1.09
N ALA A 47 -96.62 27.72 1.29
CA ALA A 47 -95.91 26.44 1.39
C ALA A 47 -95.19 26.06 0.10
N SER A 48 -95.80 26.32 -1.07
CA SER A 48 -95.15 26.10 -2.37
C SER A 48 -93.94 27.02 -2.56
N VAL A 49 -94.02 28.29 -2.13
CA VAL A 49 -92.89 29.23 -2.16
C VAL A 49 -91.77 28.74 -1.23
N MET A 50 -92.09 28.37 0.02
CA MET A 50 -91.11 27.82 0.98
C MET A 50 -90.42 26.55 0.48
N VAL A 51 -91.16 25.63 -0.15
CA VAL A 51 -90.57 24.40 -0.72
C VAL A 51 -89.69 24.73 -1.94
N SER A 52 -90.07 25.71 -2.75
CA SER A 52 -89.24 26.20 -3.86
C SER A 52 -87.93 26.79 -3.35
N ASP A 53 -88.00 27.67 -2.34
CA ASP A 53 -86.84 28.31 -1.72
C ASP A 53 -85.91 27.26 -1.08
N ALA A 54 -86.47 26.31 -0.33
CA ALA A 54 -85.70 25.23 0.29
C ALA A 54 -85.03 24.31 -0.75
N LYS A 55 -85.68 24.07 -1.90
CA LYS A 55 -85.12 23.30 -3.00
C LYS A 55 -83.98 24.05 -3.68
N GLU A 56 -84.12 25.35 -3.88
CA GLU A 56 -83.06 26.20 -4.42
C GLU A 56 -81.86 26.28 -3.47
N GLU A 57 -82.07 26.44 -2.16
CA GLU A 57 -81.00 26.38 -1.17
C GLU A 57 -80.28 25.02 -1.16
N ALA A 58 -81.02 23.92 -1.18
CA ALA A 58 -80.44 22.58 -1.22
C ALA A 58 -79.63 22.36 -2.51
N ARG A 59 -80.12 22.86 -3.64
CA ARG A 59 -79.42 22.82 -4.92
C ARG A 59 -78.14 23.65 -4.87
N MET A 60 -78.19 24.89 -4.36
CA MET A 60 -77.00 25.74 -4.22
C MET A 60 -75.95 25.12 -3.29
N ARG A 61 -76.36 24.51 -2.17
CA ARG A 61 -75.44 23.78 -1.28
C ARG A 61 -74.85 22.55 -1.96
N PHE A 62 -75.65 21.80 -2.70
CA PHE A 62 -75.16 20.65 -3.46
C PHE A 62 -74.15 21.09 -4.54
N GLU A 63 -74.46 22.13 -5.31
CA GLU A 63 -73.55 22.68 -6.33
C GLU A 63 -72.26 23.26 -5.70
N SER A 64 -72.38 23.96 -4.56
CA SER A 64 -71.23 24.48 -3.81
C SER A 64 -70.35 23.37 -3.24
N ASN A 65 -70.96 22.34 -2.62
CA ASN A 65 -70.23 21.18 -2.10
C ASN A 65 -69.59 20.36 -3.23
N HIS A 66 -70.27 20.21 -4.35
CA HIS A 66 -69.73 19.52 -5.53
C HIS A 66 -68.57 20.30 -6.14
N ALA A 67 -68.68 21.63 -6.26
CA ALA A 67 -67.60 22.48 -6.71
C ALA A 67 -66.39 22.43 -5.75
N ALA A 68 -66.63 22.44 -4.44
CA ALA A 68 -65.58 22.28 -3.43
C ALA A 68 -64.89 20.91 -3.54
N ALA A 69 -65.66 19.82 -3.69
CA ALA A 69 -65.11 18.48 -3.87
C ALA A 69 -64.26 18.36 -5.15
N LEU A 70 -64.68 18.98 -6.25
CA LEU A 70 -63.88 19.04 -7.49
C LEU A 70 -62.59 19.85 -7.31
N ALA A 71 -62.64 20.96 -6.56
CA ALA A 71 -61.46 21.75 -6.25
C ALA A 71 -60.46 20.96 -5.37
N ASP A 72 -60.95 20.25 -4.36
CA ASP A 72 -60.12 19.39 -3.50
C ASP A 72 -59.50 18.23 -4.28
N LEU A 73 -60.26 17.62 -5.19
CA LEU A 73 -59.74 16.59 -6.10
C LEU A 73 -58.65 17.14 -7.03
N ALA A 74 -58.80 18.36 -7.55
CA ALA A 74 -57.79 19.00 -8.38
C ALA A 74 -56.50 19.25 -7.59
N VAL A 75 -56.60 19.76 -6.35
CA VAL A 75 -55.45 19.98 -5.46
C VAL A 75 -54.78 18.65 -5.07
N ALA A 76 -55.57 17.60 -4.80
CA ALA A 76 -55.04 16.28 -4.50
C ALA A 76 -54.28 15.69 -5.70
N ASN A 77 -54.81 15.86 -6.92
CA ASN A 77 -54.16 15.42 -8.14
C ASN A 77 -52.85 16.19 -8.41
N GLU A 78 -52.82 17.51 -8.17
CA GLU A 78 -51.60 18.31 -8.28
C GLU A 78 -50.52 17.83 -7.28
N ARG A 79 -50.92 17.52 -6.04
CA ARG A 79 -50.00 16.98 -5.02
C ARG A 79 -49.50 15.58 -5.39
N ALA A 80 -50.38 14.72 -5.91
CA ALA A 80 -49.99 13.40 -6.39
C ALA A 80 -48.94 13.50 -7.51
N GLY A 81 -49.15 14.41 -8.48
CA GLY A 81 -48.18 14.66 -9.55
C GLY A 81 -46.83 15.16 -9.04
N LYS A 82 -46.80 16.06 -8.04
CA LYS A 82 -45.53 16.51 -7.41
C LYS A 82 -44.80 15.37 -6.71
N LEU A 83 -45.53 14.51 -5.98
CA LEU A 83 -44.95 13.36 -5.29
C LEU A 83 -44.41 12.31 -6.28
N GLU A 84 -45.07 12.12 -7.43
CA GLU A 84 -44.57 11.22 -8.49
C GLU A 84 -43.24 11.72 -9.05
N VAL A 85 -43.11 13.02 -9.36
CA VAL A 85 -41.86 13.63 -9.84
C VAL A 85 -40.74 13.50 -8.79
N GLU A 86 -41.05 13.74 -7.50
CA GLU A 86 -40.07 13.54 -6.42
C GLU A 86 -39.64 12.07 -6.31
N ALA A 87 -40.59 11.13 -6.38
CA ALA A 87 -40.31 9.70 -6.33
C ALA A 87 -39.43 9.24 -7.50
N GLU A 88 -39.66 9.76 -8.71
CA GLU A 88 -38.79 9.53 -9.86
C GLU A 88 -37.38 10.09 -9.62
N GLY A 89 -37.26 11.31 -9.07
CA GLY A 89 -35.96 11.90 -8.71
C GLY A 89 -35.21 11.12 -7.62
N PHE A 90 -35.92 10.45 -6.70
CA PHE A 90 -35.30 9.53 -5.73
C PHE A 90 -34.82 8.23 -6.42
N ARG A 91 -35.61 7.67 -7.34
CA ARG A 91 -35.21 6.47 -8.11
C ARG A 91 -33.99 6.74 -8.97
N GLU A 92 -33.93 7.88 -9.65
CA GLU A 92 -32.78 8.26 -10.46
C GLU A 92 -31.50 8.42 -9.61
N ARG A 93 -31.61 9.06 -8.44
CA ARG A 93 -30.48 9.18 -7.51
C ARG A 93 -30.05 7.83 -6.94
N ALA A 94 -30.99 6.94 -6.64
CA ALA A 94 -30.68 5.58 -6.18
C ALA A 94 -29.95 4.78 -7.26
N ALA A 95 -30.40 4.84 -8.52
CA ALA A 95 -29.72 4.21 -9.65
C ALA A 95 -28.29 4.75 -9.84
N ARG A 96 -28.12 6.08 -9.81
CA ARG A 96 -26.77 6.70 -9.89
C ARG A 96 -25.87 6.29 -8.72
N ALA A 97 -26.43 6.18 -7.51
CA ALA A 97 -25.67 5.72 -6.35
C ALA A 97 -25.20 4.26 -6.52
N GLU A 98 -26.06 3.39 -7.05
CA GLU A 98 -25.70 2.00 -7.35
C GLU A 98 -24.58 1.91 -8.41
N ASP A 99 -24.67 2.70 -9.48
CA ASP A 99 -23.64 2.76 -10.52
C ASP A 99 -22.29 3.26 -9.98
N LEU A 100 -22.31 4.28 -9.11
CA LEU A 100 -21.10 4.77 -8.44
C LEU A 100 -20.50 3.71 -7.51
N MET A 101 -21.32 2.94 -6.80
CA MET A 101 -20.83 1.83 -5.97
C MET A 101 -20.17 0.74 -6.81
N LYS A 102 -20.76 0.37 -7.96
CA LYS A 102 -20.16 -0.59 -8.90
C LYS A 102 -18.81 -0.11 -9.43
N VAL A 103 -18.71 1.16 -9.81
CA VAL A 103 -17.43 1.76 -10.26
C VAL A 103 -16.39 1.74 -9.13
N ALA A 104 -16.78 2.10 -7.91
CA ALA A 104 -15.90 2.07 -6.75
C ALA A 104 -15.42 0.65 -6.41
N GLU A 105 -16.28 -0.36 -6.55
CA GLU A 105 -15.92 -1.76 -6.35
C GLU A 105 -14.88 -2.24 -7.37
N VAL A 106 -15.08 -1.93 -8.66
CA VAL A 106 -14.12 -2.25 -9.72
C VAL A 106 -12.77 -1.58 -9.45
N GLN A 107 -12.76 -0.30 -9.10
CA GLN A 107 -11.52 0.44 -8.78
C GLN A 107 -10.80 -0.13 -7.55
N SER A 108 -11.55 -0.53 -6.52
CA SER A 108 -11.01 -1.19 -5.33
C SER A 108 -10.36 -2.53 -5.69
N GLU A 109 -11.00 -3.35 -6.52
CA GLU A 109 -10.43 -4.63 -6.96
C GLU A 109 -9.20 -4.46 -7.85
N GLU A 110 -9.18 -3.46 -8.73
CA GLU A 110 -7.99 -3.11 -9.52
C GLU A 110 -6.83 -2.64 -8.64
N ALA A 111 -7.10 -1.77 -7.66
CA ALA A 111 -6.09 -1.31 -6.70
C ALA A 111 -5.53 -2.47 -5.85
N LYS A 112 -6.37 -3.44 -5.44
CA LYS A 112 -5.92 -4.66 -4.76
C LYS A 112 -5.03 -5.52 -5.65
N LYS A 113 -5.37 -5.69 -6.93
CA LYS A 113 -4.53 -6.41 -7.89
C LYS A 113 -3.19 -5.73 -8.11
N GLU A 114 -3.17 -4.41 -8.24
CA GLU A 114 -1.93 -3.65 -8.43
C GLU A 114 -1.03 -3.70 -7.19
N THR A 115 -1.59 -3.51 -6.00
CA THR A 115 -0.83 -3.65 -4.75
C THR A 115 -0.25 -5.06 -4.57
N ALA A 116 -0.97 -6.11 -4.98
CA ALA A 116 -0.45 -7.48 -4.99
C ALA A 116 0.70 -7.66 -5.99
N ARG A 117 0.62 -7.06 -7.19
CA ARG A 117 1.70 -7.07 -8.19
C ARG A 117 2.95 -6.34 -7.69
N VAL A 118 2.78 -5.15 -7.12
CA VAL A 118 3.88 -4.37 -6.54
C VAL A 118 4.52 -5.13 -5.38
N ARG A 119 3.75 -5.72 -4.47
CA ARG A 119 4.31 -6.55 -3.39
C ARG A 119 5.14 -7.72 -3.91
N LYS A 120 4.67 -8.40 -4.97
CA LYS A 120 5.40 -9.51 -5.59
C LYS A 120 6.71 -9.04 -6.24
N SER A 121 6.71 -7.89 -6.94
CA SER A 121 7.93 -7.35 -7.55
C SER A 121 8.92 -6.85 -6.50
N THR A 122 8.46 -6.19 -5.43
CA THR A 122 9.30 -5.77 -4.29
C THR A 122 9.93 -6.97 -3.59
N ALA A 123 9.15 -8.03 -3.30
CA ALA A 123 9.69 -9.24 -2.68
C ALA A 123 10.78 -9.90 -3.54
N LYS A 124 10.58 -9.96 -4.86
CA LYS A 124 11.59 -10.46 -5.79
C LYS A 124 12.85 -9.59 -5.79
N ALA A 125 12.70 -8.27 -5.87
CA ALA A 125 13.83 -7.34 -5.85
C ALA A 125 14.67 -7.45 -4.56
N LEU A 126 14.02 -7.67 -3.41
CA LEU A 126 14.72 -7.90 -2.15
C LEU A 126 15.53 -9.20 -2.12
N VAL A 127 14.98 -10.29 -2.68
CA VAL A 127 15.71 -11.56 -2.81
C VAL A 127 16.91 -11.42 -3.75
N ASP A 128 16.71 -10.77 -4.91
CA ASP A 128 17.78 -10.54 -5.88
C ASP A 128 18.89 -9.66 -5.29
N ALA A 129 18.53 -8.63 -4.50
CA ALA A 129 19.48 -7.77 -3.80
C ALA A 129 20.27 -8.54 -2.71
N ALA A 130 19.60 -9.39 -1.93
CA ALA A 130 20.27 -10.22 -0.93
C ALA A 130 21.28 -11.19 -1.58
N ALA A 131 20.89 -11.84 -2.68
CA ALA A 131 21.78 -12.73 -3.43
C ALA A 131 22.95 -11.99 -4.11
N ALA A 132 22.77 -10.73 -4.49
CA ALA A 132 23.86 -9.90 -4.98
C ALA A 132 24.85 -9.53 -3.87
N ASN A 133 24.35 -9.17 -2.69
CA ASN A 133 25.18 -8.85 -1.53
C ASN A 133 25.98 -10.06 -1.05
N GLU A 134 25.38 -11.26 -1.03
CA GLU A 134 26.09 -12.49 -0.66
C GLU A 134 27.24 -12.79 -1.65
N ARG A 135 26.98 -12.68 -2.96
CA ARG A 135 28.03 -12.86 -3.98
C ARG A 135 29.14 -11.81 -3.85
N ALA A 136 28.80 -10.57 -3.52
CA ALA A 136 29.80 -9.52 -3.28
C ALA A 136 30.67 -9.84 -2.06
N ALA A 137 30.06 -10.25 -0.94
CA ALA A 137 30.79 -10.64 0.27
C ALA A 137 31.71 -11.85 0.05
N GLN A 138 31.25 -12.84 -0.73
CA GLN A 138 32.08 -13.99 -1.11
C GLN A 138 33.27 -13.57 -1.98
N ALA A 139 33.04 -12.73 -3.00
CA ALA A 139 34.10 -12.21 -3.86
C ALA A 139 35.12 -11.37 -3.07
N GLU A 140 34.68 -10.55 -2.13
CA GLU A 140 35.56 -9.79 -1.24
C GLU A 140 36.38 -10.72 -0.34
N SER A 141 35.78 -11.76 0.23
CA SER A 141 36.51 -12.74 1.04
C SER A 141 37.53 -13.52 0.22
N GLU A 142 37.21 -13.91 -1.01
CA GLU A 142 38.15 -14.58 -1.90
C GLU A 142 39.30 -13.65 -2.31
N LEU A 143 39.00 -12.39 -2.61
CA LEU A 143 40.01 -11.39 -2.94
C LEU A 143 40.94 -11.13 -1.76
N MET A 144 40.43 -11.08 -0.52
CA MET A 144 41.26 -10.98 0.68
C MET A 144 42.15 -12.21 0.85
N ARG A 145 41.61 -13.43 0.67
CA ARG A 145 42.43 -14.66 0.71
C ARG A 145 43.50 -14.68 -0.37
N VAL A 146 43.20 -14.18 -1.57
CA VAL A 146 44.19 -14.08 -2.66
C VAL A 146 45.26 -13.03 -2.32
N LYS A 147 44.88 -11.86 -1.77
CA LYS A 147 45.85 -10.87 -1.29
C LYS A 147 46.74 -11.42 -0.19
N GLU A 148 46.15 -12.11 0.79
CA GLU A 148 46.88 -12.79 1.86
C GLU A 148 47.83 -13.87 1.33
N ARG A 149 47.50 -14.54 0.22
CA ARG A 149 48.42 -15.46 -0.46
C ARG A 149 49.55 -14.70 -1.15
N ILE A 150 49.24 -13.62 -1.87
CA ILE A 150 50.24 -12.81 -2.59
C ILE A 150 51.21 -12.11 -1.63
N GLU A 151 50.79 -11.75 -0.42
CA GLU A 151 51.64 -11.09 0.58
C GLU A 151 52.64 -12.03 1.29
N ARG A 152 52.55 -13.36 1.11
CA ARG A 152 53.28 -14.34 1.95
C ARG A 152 54.80 -14.39 1.79
N ARG A 153 55.42 -13.76 0.77
CA ARG A 153 56.89 -13.69 0.64
C ARG A 153 57.46 -12.27 0.58
N ALA A 154 56.84 -11.33 1.29
CA ALA A 154 57.43 -10.01 1.52
C ALA A 154 58.24 -10.00 2.84
N ILE A 155 59.48 -9.50 2.80
CA ILE A 155 60.26 -9.27 4.03
C ILE A 155 59.84 -7.93 4.62
N SER A 156 59.10 -7.93 5.73
CA SER A 156 58.73 -6.68 6.43
C SER A 156 59.97 -5.86 6.84
N ASP A 157 59.83 -4.54 6.98
CA ASP A 157 60.94 -3.67 7.40
C ASP A 157 61.58 -4.09 8.73
N ALA A 158 60.78 -4.62 9.65
CA ALA A 158 61.23 -5.16 10.92
C ALA A 158 62.03 -6.47 10.75
N GLN A 159 61.63 -7.37 9.83
CA GLN A 159 62.40 -8.56 9.49
C GLN A 159 63.69 -8.16 8.76
N ARG A 160 63.62 -7.23 7.80
CA ARG A 160 64.77 -6.68 7.07
C ARG A 160 65.84 -6.16 8.03
N THR A 161 65.46 -5.35 9.01
CA THR A 161 66.40 -4.79 10.00
C THR A 161 67.04 -5.88 10.87
N ARG A 162 66.24 -6.84 11.35
CA ARG A 162 66.73 -7.98 12.14
C ARG A 162 67.70 -8.85 11.35
N LEU A 163 67.34 -9.18 10.11
CA LEU A 163 68.19 -9.95 9.22
C LEU A 163 69.50 -9.23 8.94
N GLN A 164 69.47 -7.93 8.61
CA GLN A 164 70.70 -7.14 8.43
C GLN A 164 71.61 -7.17 9.66
N GLN A 165 71.05 -7.05 10.87
CA GLN A 165 71.82 -7.13 12.12
C GLN A 165 72.44 -8.52 12.32
N ALA A 166 71.68 -9.59 12.07
CA ALA A 166 72.15 -10.97 12.16
C ALA A 166 73.25 -11.29 11.14
N LEU A 167 73.23 -10.63 9.97
CA LEU A 167 74.20 -10.84 8.88
C LEU A 167 75.53 -10.10 9.07
N LYS A 168 75.57 -9.00 9.86
CA LYS A 168 76.78 -8.20 10.09
C LYS A 168 78.00 -8.97 10.61
N PRO A 169 77.88 -9.87 11.63
CA PRO A 169 79.03 -10.59 12.18
C PRO A 169 79.51 -11.75 11.30
N ILE A 170 78.74 -12.15 10.29
CA ILE A 170 79.07 -13.29 9.42
C ILE A 170 80.24 -12.92 8.51
N GLN A 171 81.17 -13.86 8.29
CA GLN A 171 82.26 -13.67 7.33
C GLN A 171 81.69 -13.51 5.91
N LYS A 172 81.96 -12.36 5.31
CA LYS A 172 81.47 -11.99 3.96
C LYS A 172 82.23 -12.82 2.92
N ARG A 173 81.48 -13.49 2.06
CA ARG A 173 81.96 -14.31 0.93
C ARG A 173 81.15 -13.97 -0.32
N PRO A 174 81.62 -14.33 -1.52
CA PRO A 174 80.80 -14.22 -2.72
C PRO A 174 79.51 -15.03 -2.57
N VAL A 175 78.36 -14.40 -2.84
CA VAL A 175 77.04 -15.03 -2.79
C VAL A 175 76.37 -14.86 -4.14
N LYS A 176 75.96 -15.97 -4.73
CA LYS A 176 75.16 -15.97 -5.96
C LYS A 176 73.73 -16.36 -5.61
N ILE A 177 72.79 -15.47 -5.88
CA ILE A 177 71.36 -15.70 -5.71
C ILE A 177 70.78 -16.06 -7.07
N ILE A 178 70.08 -17.19 -7.15
CA ILE A 178 69.49 -17.69 -8.38
C ILE A 178 67.98 -17.82 -8.16
N ALA A 179 67.20 -17.02 -8.89
CA ALA A 179 65.75 -17.19 -8.94
C ALA A 179 65.39 -18.19 -10.04
N VAL A 180 64.41 -19.06 -9.79
CA VAL A 180 63.86 -19.95 -10.83
C VAL A 180 63.35 -19.11 -12.01
N LEU A 181 63.77 -19.47 -13.23
CA LEU A 181 63.33 -18.81 -14.45
C LEU A 181 61.83 -19.06 -14.69
N GLY A 182 61.08 -18.00 -14.92
CA GLY A 182 59.63 -18.06 -15.13
C GLY A 182 58.80 -17.70 -13.90
N ASP A 183 59.42 -17.62 -12.72
CA ASP A 183 58.79 -17.13 -11.48
C ASP A 183 59.19 -15.67 -11.22
N GLU A 184 58.28 -14.74 -11.47
CA GLU A 184 58.50 -13.31 -11.22
C GLU A 184 58.55 -12.96 -9.72
N GLU A 185 57.86 -13.71 -8.87
CA GLU A 185 57.87 -13.52 -7.43
C GLU A 185 59.24 -13.91 -6.86
N ALA A 186 59.76 -15.08 -7.21
CA ALA A 186 61.12 -15.51 -6.86
C ALA A 186 62.17 -14.49 -7.31
N GLY A 187 61.99 -13.92 -8.51
CA GLY A 187 62.86 -12.86 -9.02
C GLY A 187 62.83 -11.56 -8.18
N ARG A 188 61.65 -11.14 -7.73
CA ARG A 188 61.50 -9.97 -6.83
C ARG A 188 62.09 -10.24 -5.46
N PHE A 189 61.82 -11.41 -4.89
CA PHE A 189 62.35 -11.83 -3.60
C PHE A 189 63.88 -11.98 -3.62
N ALA A 190 64.45 -12.51 -4.70
CA ALA A 190 65.91 -12.57 -4.91
C ALA A 190 66.56 -11.20 -4.91
N LYS A 191 65.92 -10.22 -5.56
CA LYS A 191 66.38 -8.83 -5.56
C LYS A 191 66.31 -8.24 -4.15
N GLU A 192 65.21 -8.46 -3.43
CA GLU A 192 65.04 -8.02 -2.06
C GLU A 192 66.13 -8.58 -1.14
N ILE A 193 66.39 -9.89 -1.17
CA ILE A 193 67.48 -10.51 -0.40
C ILE A 193 68.84 -9.93 -0.79
N SER A 194 69.10 -9.72 -2.09
CA SER A 194 70.33 -9.05 -2.55
C SER A 194 70.50 -7.67 -1.89
N ASP A 195 69.44 -6.87 -1.86
CA ASP A 195 69.47 -5.52 -1.29
C ASP A 195 69.69 -5.57 0.23
N ILE A 196 69.13 -6.57 0.91
CA ILE A 196 69.36 -6.82 2.34
C ILE A 196 70.82 -7.19 2.62
N LEU A 197 71.40 -8.13 1.85
CA LEU A 197 72.79 -8.54 1.98
C LEU A 197 73.73 -7.37 1.73
N LYS A 198 73.48 -6.57 0.68
CA LYS A 198 74.24 -5.35 0.39
C LYS A 198 74.15 -4.34 1.54
N GLY A 199 72.96 -4.14 2.12
CA GLY A 199 72.76 -3.30 3.30
C GLY A 199 73.50 -3.80 4.56
N ALA A 200 73.73 -5.11 4.67
CA ALA A 200 74.58 -5.72 5.71
C ALA A 200 76.09 -5.64 5.40
N GLY A 201 76.48 -5.03 4.28
CA GLY A 201 77.86 -4.81 3.87
C GLY A 201 78.46 -5.91 2.98
N TRP A 202 77.63 -6.79 2.39
CA TRP A 202 78.11 -7.78 1.41
C TRP A 202 78.32 -7.10 0.05
N ILE A 203 79.53 -7.18 -0.48
CA ILE A 203 79.94 -6.46 -1.72
C ILE A 203 79.78 -7.31 -2.98
N ASP A 204 79.91 -8.62 -2.86
CA ASP A 204 79.93 -9.57 -3.98
C ASP A 204 78.64 -10.40 -3.97
N VAL A 205 77.55 -9.75 -4.38
CA VAL A 205 76.21 -10.34 -4.42
C VAL A 205 75.67 -10.25 -5.84
N HIS A 206 75.53 -11.39 -6.49
CA HIS A 206 75.06 -11.51 -7.86
C HIS A 206 73.69 -12.17 -7.92
N VAL A 207 72.73 -11.52 -8.57
CA VAL A 207 71.39 -12.08 -8.82
C VAL A 207 71.33 -12.57 -10.26
N SER A 208 70.92 -13.81 -10.47
CA SER A 208 70.73 -14.42 -11.78
C SER A 208 69.41 -15.21 -11.82
N ARG A 209 68.99 -15.61 -13.02
CA ARG A 209 67.85 -16.51 -13.23
C ARG A 209 68.37 -17.83 -13.81
N GLY A 210 67.84 -18.94 -13.33
CA GLY A 210 68.30 -20.28 -13.71
C GLY A 210 67.14 -21.23 -13.99
N VAL A 211 67.38 -22.18 -14.90
CA VAL A 211 66.46 -23.32 -15.12
C VAL A 211 66.96 -24.49 -14.30
N PHE A 212 66.05 -25.15 -13.60
CA PHE A 212 66.36 -26.31 -12.76
C PHE A 212 65.57 -27.52 -13.23
N SER A 213 66.19 -28.70 -13.21
CA SER A 213 65.57 -29.96 -13.66
C SER A 213 64.62 -30.58 -12.63
N GLY A 214 64.60 -30.06 -11.40
CA GLY A 214 63.63 -30.39 -10.36
C GLY A 214 62.87 -29.15 -9.91
N GLY A 215 61.63 -29.33 -9.46
CA GLY A 215 60.91 -28.28 -8.74
C GLY A 215 61.70 -27.90 -7.50
N ILE A 216 62.02 -26.62 -7.37
CA ILE A 216 62.63 -26.08 -6.15
C ILE A 216 61.48 -25.41 -5.42
N ASP A 217 61.14 -25.98 -4.28
CA ASP A 217 60.09 -25.47 -3.41
C ASP A 217 60.74 -24.69 -2.26
N GLY A 218 60.35 -23.43 -2.11
CA GLY A 218 60.82 -22.54 -1.07
C GLY A 218 62.20 -21.94 -1.32
N PHE A 219 63.11 -22.16 -0.38
CA PHE A 219 64.37 -21.42 -0.24
C PHE A 219 65.49 -22.42 0.06
N GLU A 220 66.47 -22.56 -0.84
CA GLU A 220 67.59 -23.48 -0.69
C GLU A 220 68.91 -22.72 -0.55
N ILE A 221 69.80 -23.21 0.33
CA ILE A 221 71.20 -22.82 0.39
C ILE A 221 72.04 -23.97 -0.11
N ARG A 222 72.75 -23.78 -1.23
CA ARG A 222 73.63 -24.77 -1.83
C ARG A 222 75.09 -24.57 -1.47
N ILE A 223 75.73 -25.66 -1.09
CA ILE A 223 77.15 -25.73 -0.73
C ILE A 223 77.81 -26.94 -1.40
N ARG A 224 79.12 -26.86 -1.65
CA ARG A 224 79.86 -27.92 -2.35
C ARG A 224 79.99 -29.24 -1.57
N ASP A 225 80.41 -29.18 -0.30
CA ASP A 225 80.89 -30.33 0.45
C ASP A 225 80.21 -30.44 1.82
N ARG A 226 79.74 -31.66 2.15
CA ARG A 226 79.07 -32.00 3.41
C ARG A 226 80.07 -32.15 4.56
N GLU A 227 81.27 -32.64 4.28
CA GLU A 227 82.28 -32.86 5.32
C GLU A 227 82.90 -31.54 5.79
N LYS A 228 82.78 -30.50 4.96
CA LYS A 228 83.29 -29.16 5.22
C LYS A 228 82.20 -28.10 5.04
N VAL A 229 81.05 -28.28 5.70
CA VAL A 229 80.00 -27.25 5.72
C VAL A 229 80.60 -25.94 6.23
N PRO A 230 80.66 -24.88 5.41
CA PRO A 230 81.25 -23.64 5.86
C PRO A 230 80.42 -23.04 7.00
N ALA A 231 81.07 -22.62 8.08
CA ALA A 231 80.39 -22.03 9.24
C ALA A 231 79.49 -20.83 8.85
N PHE A 232 79.87 -20.08 7.82
CA PHE A 232 79.09 -18.96 7.32
C PHE A 232 77.74 -19.38 6.70
N ALA A 233 77.66 -20.56 6.07
CA ALA A 233 76.42 -21.05 5.47
C ALA A 233 75.39 -21.43 6.54
N LEU A 234 75.83 -22.06 7.64
CA LEU A 234 74.99 -22.34 8.80
C LEU A 234 74.54 -21.07 9.52
N GLN A 235 75.42 -20.06 9.64
CA GLN A 235 75.06 -18.76 10.21
C GLN A 235 74.05 -18.03 9.33
N MET A 236 74.20 -18.10 8.00
CA MET A 236 73.26 -17.55 7.03
C MET A 236 71.89 -18.22 7.18
N ALA A 237 71.85 -19.56 7.24
CA ALA A 237 70.63 -20.32 7.42
C ALA A 237 69.89 -19.91 8.71
N ARG A 238 70.61 -19.81 9.83
CA ARG A 238 70.07 -19.33 11.11
C ARG A 238 69.60 -17.88 11.06
N ALA A 239 70.26 -17.02 10.30
CA ALA A 239 69.87 -15.63 10.15
C ALA A 239 68.52 -15.52 9.42
N PHE A 240 68.32 -16.30 8.35
CA PHE A 240 67.01 -16.40 7.67
C PHE A 240 65.94 -17.04 8.56
N ASP A 241 66.28 -18.11 9.29
CA ASP A 241 65.36 -18.78 10.22
C ASP A 241 64.86 -17.81 11.31
N SER A 242 65.73 -16.93 11.80
CA SER A 242 65.38 -15.92 12.82
C SER A 242 64.30 -14.92 12.39
N ILE A 243 64.03 -14.81 11.08
CA ILE A 243 62.95 -13.97 10.52
C ILE A 243 61.81 -14.79 9.91
N GLY A 244 61.78 -16.11 10.13
CA GLY A 244 60.71 -17.01 9.70
C GLY A 244 60.89 -17.62 8.30
N PHE A 245 62.09 -17.59 7.73
CA PHE A 245 62.41 -18.31 6.50
C PHE A 245 63.34 -19.48 6.82
N ASP A 246 62.92 -20.72 6.57
CA ASP A 246 63.70 -21.92 6.87
C ASP A 246 64.39 -22.47 5.60
N PRO A 247 65.64 -22.06 5.28
CA PRO A 247 66.37 -22.59 4.14
C PRO A 247 66.69 -24.08 4.31
N SER A 248 66.38 -24.87 3.29
CA SER A 248 66.96 -26.20 3.15
C SER A 248 68.43 -26.08 2.73
N ILE A 249 69.32 -26.86 3.34
CA ILE A 249 70.73 -26.91 2.93
C ILE A 249 70.90 -28.10 2.00
N VAL A 250 71.26 -27.82 0.74
CA VAL A 250 71.43 -28.84 -0.31
C VAL A 250 72.90 -28.90 -0.74
N LEU A 251 73.38 -30.11 -1.02
CA LEU A 251 74.75 -30.34 -1.47
C LEU A 251 74.79 -30.33 -2.99
N ASP A 252 75.65 -29.50 -3.55
CA ASP A 252 75.81 -29.36 -4.99
C ASP A 252 77.30 -29.22 -5.34
N PRO A 253 77.93 -30.30 -5.84
CA PRO A 253 79.36 -30.30 -6.18
C PRO A 253 79.75 -29.25 -7.23
N SER A 254 78.78 -28.72 -7.99
CA SER A 254 79.04 -27.69 -9.01
C SER A 254 79.31 -26.31 -8.41
N VAL A 255 78.89 -26.06 -7.16
CA VAL A 255 79.19 -24.82 -6.43
C VAL A 255 80.70 -24.72 -6.23
N ALA A 256 81.28 -23.54 -6.44
CA ALA A 256 82.72 -23.32 -6.26
C ALA A 256 83.15 -23.51 -4.78
N GLU A 257 84.40 -23.92 -4.56
CA GLU A 257 84.91 -24.11 -3.20
C GLU A 257 84.89 -22.81 -2.40
N GLY A 258 84.28 -22.83 -1.21
CA GLY A 258 84.12 -21.66 -0.36
C GLY A 258 83.07 -20.63 -0.84
N ALA A 259 82.37 -20.90 -1.95
CA ALA A 259 81.23 -20.13 -2.39
C ALA A 259 79.91 -20.72 -1.86
N MET A 260 78.85 -19.93 -1.91
CA MET A 260 77.49 -20.34 -1.57
C MET A 260 76.53 -19.81 -2.62
N GLU A 261 75.61 -20.67 -3.05
CA GLU A 261 74.50 -20.27 -3.89
C GLU A 261 73.21 -20.30 -3.07
N ILE A 262 72.39 -19.27 -3.21
CA ILE A 262 71.05 -19.22 -2.63
C ILE A 262 70.08 -19.38 -3.78
N ILE A 263 69.21 -20.38 -3.72
CA ILE A 263 68.23 -20.62 -4.76
C ILE A 263 66.84 -20.35 -4.21
N ILE A 264 66.10 -19.55 -4.96
CA ILE A 264 64.75 -19.13 -4.61
C ILE A 264 63.80 -19.79 -5.58
N GLY A 265 63.05 -20.74 -5.03
CA GLY A 265 62.06 -21.55 -5.70
C GLY A 265 60.66 -20.95 -5.67
N MET A 266 59.72 -21.75 -6.17
CA MET A 266 58.28 -21.47 -6.05
C MET A 266 57.87 -21.52 -4.57
N GLU A 267 56.70 -20.98 -4.21
CA GLU A 267 56.24 -21.05 -2.83
C GLU A 267 56.07 -22.53 -2.50
N ALA A 268 56.69 -23.00 -1.42
CA ALA A 268 56.35 -24.32 -0.94
C ALA A 268 54.88 -24.25 -0.52
N ASP A 269 54.01 -24.97 -1.21
CA ASP A 269 52.62 -25.14 -0.80
C ASP A 269 52.65 -25.71 0.62
N SER A 270 52.45 -24.85 1.63
CA SER A 270 52.33 -25.25 3.01
C SER A 270 50.96 -25.91 3.18
N GLY A 271 50.87 -27.16 2.70
CA GLY A 271 49.70 -28.03 2.82
C GLY A 271 49.40 -28.42 4.26
#